data_AF-A0A965PE45-F1
#
_entry.id   AF-A0A965PE45-F1
#
_cell.length_a   1.000
_cell.length_b   1.000
_cell.length_c   1.000
_cell.angle_alpha   90.00
_cell.angle_beta   90.00
_cell.angle_gamma   90.00
#
_symmetry.space_group_name_H-M   'P 1'
#
loop_
_entity.id
_entity.type
_entity.pdbx_description
1 polymer ?
#
loop_
_entity_poly.entity_id
_entity_poly.type
_entity_poly.pdbx_seq_one_letter_code
_entity_poly.pdbx_strand_id
1 'polypeptide(L)'
;MRLAGHLGKSIREVEQFDAHELREWLAFHRFVAPFGDEWRQTARTIVATLAPYSSGRALREEDYMPIEKPPMTGAEIAAELAKLKR
;
A
#
# COMPACT_ATOMS: atom_id res chain seq x y z
N MET A 1 4.89 11.39 2.16
CA MET A 1 5.82 10.70 3.09
C MET A 1 6.74 9.70 2.40
N ARG A 2 6.28 8.83 1.46
CA ARG A 2 7.15 7.90 0.70
C ARG A 2 8.17 8.58 -0.24
N LEU A 3 7.88 9.81 -0.70
CA LEU A 3 8.69 10.59 -1.63
C LEU A 3 10.09 10.96 -1.09
N ALA A 4 10.15 11.36 0.19
CA ALA A 4 11.39 11.67 0.89
C ALA A 4 12.26 10.40 1.09
N GLY A 5 11.61 9.29 1.46
CA GLY A 5 12.28 8.02 1.75
C GLY A 5 12.96 7.36 0.55
N HIS A 6 12.37 7.44 -0.65
CA HIS A 6 12.95 6.81 -1.85
C HIS A 6 14.20 7.55 -2.37
N LEU A 7 14.37 8.82 -2.01
CA LEU A 7 15.47 9.69 -2.44
C LEU A 7 16.58 9.83 -1.40
N GLY A 8 16.42 9.25 -0.21
CA GLY A 8 17.29 9.53 0.94
C GLY A 8 17.27 11.01 1.37
N LYS A 9 16.25 11.76 0.94
CA LYS A 9 16.14 13.21 1.14
C LYS A 9 15.05 13.52 2.15
N SER A 10 15.29 14.50 3.00
CA SER A 10 14.32 14.95 4.00
C SER A 10 13.16 15.73 3.35
N ILE A 11 12.00 15.77 4.00
CA ILE A 11 10.82 16.55 3.54
C ILE A 11 11.19 18.03 3.30
N ARG A 12 12.17 18.55 4.04
CA ARG A 12 12.69 19.92 3.91
C ARG A 12 13.38 20.20 2.59
N GLU A 13 13.97 19.19 1.96
CA GLU A 13 14.65 19.33 0.65
C GLU A 13 13.65 19.30 -0.51
N VAL A 14 12.47 18.71 -0.31
CA VAL A 14 11.41 18.65 -1.33
C VAL A 14 10.83 20.04 -1.62
N GLU A 15 10.81 20.94 -0.63
CA GLU A 15 10.37 22.33 -0.80
C GLU A 15 11.38 23.19 -1.59
N GLN A 16 12.59 22.69 -1.83
CA GLN A 16 13.65 23.38 -2.57
C GLN A 16 13.80 22.87 -4.02
N PHE A 17 12.89 22.01 -4.49
CA PHE A 17 12.97 21.50 -5.86
C PHE A 17 12.81 22.63 -6.88
N ASP A 18 13.74 22.69 -7.83
CA ASP A 18 13.58 23.53 -9.02
C ASP A 18 12.42 23.00 -9.89
N ALA A 19 11.76 23.88 -10.62
CA ALA A 19 10.61 23.55 -11.47
C ALA A 19 10.96 22.49 -12.54
N HIS A 20 12.22 22.44 -12.95
CA HIS A 20 12.75 21.42 -13.86
C HIS A 20 12.76 20.03 -13.21
N GLU A 21 13.36 19.89 -12.02
CA GLU A 21 13.38 18.63 -11.28
C GLU A 21 11.96 18.16 -10.96
N LEU A 22 11.07 19.05 -10.53
CA LEU A 22 9.67 18.70 -10.26
C LEU A 22 8.96 18.12 -11.50
N ARG A 23 9.26 18.65 -12.69
CA ARG A 23 8.70 18.16 -13.97
C ARG A 23 9.20 16.77 -14.32
N GLU A 24 10.49 16.54 -14.18
CA GLU A 24 11.10 15.21 -14.41
C GLU A 24 10.54 14.18 -13.43
N TRP A 25 10.31 14.57 -12.17
CA TRP A 25 9.71 13.73 -11.14
C TRP A 25 8.24 13.42 -11.39
N LEU A 26 7.44 14.40 -11.84
CA LEU A 26 6.06 14.16 -12.27
C LEU A 26 6.02 13.22 -13.48
N ALA A 27 6.95 13.35 -14.42
CA ALA A 27 7.08 12.44 -15.55
C ALA A 27 7.47 11.03 -15.09
N PHE A 28 8.46 10.88 -14.21
CA PHE A 28 8.84 9.59 -13.64
C PHE A 28 7.68 8.92 -12.90
N HIS A 29 7.00 9.65 -12.00
CA HIS A 29 5.85 9.11 -11.27
C HIS A 29 4.68 8.79 -12.21
N ARG A 30 4.50 9.50 -13.32
CA ARG A 30 3.36 9.25 -14.23
C ARG A 30 3.65 8.15 -15.25
N PHE A 31 4.89 8.00 -15.68
CA PHE A 31 5.24 7.12 -16.82
C PHE A 31 6.13 5.94 -16.46
N VAL A 32 6.94 6.04 -15.39
CA VAL A 32 7.89 4.98 -14.98
C VAL A 32 7.39 4.25 -13.72
N ALA A 33 6.83 4.98 -12.76
CA ALA A 33 6.16 4.43 -11.58
C ALA A 33 4.67 4.88 -11.47
N PRO A 34 3.83 4.73 -12.52
CA PRO A 34 2.45 5.27 -12.58
C PRO A 34 1.57 4.91 -11.39
N PHE A 35 1.85 3.79 -10.74
CA PHE A 35 0.87 3.06 -9.97
C PHE A 35 1.12 3.02 -8.47
N GLY A 36 2.30 3.45 -8.00
CA GLY A 36 2.68 3.49 -6.59
C GLY A 36 1.86 2.59 -5.67
N ASP A 37 1.95 1.26 -5.77
CA ASP A 37 1.25 0.31 -4.90
C ASP A 37 1.80 -1.09 -5.20
N GLU A 38 3.12 -1.25 -5.08
CA GLU A 38 3.87 -2.45 -5.47
C GLU A 38 3.25 -3.73 -4.88
N TRP A 39 2.74 -3.62 -3.65
CA TRP A 39 2.00 -4.69 -2.98
C TRP A 39 0.71 -5.05 -3.69
N ARG A 40 -0.08 -4.06 -4.13
CA ARG A 40 -1.31 -4.30 -4.88
C ARG A 40 -1.02 -4.87 -6.27
N GLN A 41 0.05 -4.42 -6.94
CA GLN A 41 0.48 -5.01 -8.22
C GLN A 41 0.90 -6.47 -8.05
N THR A 42 1.65 -6.76 -6.99
CA THR A 42 2.07 -8.11 -6.63
C THR A 42 0.86 -8.98 -6.30
N ALA A 43 -0.07 -8.48 -5.49
CA ALA A 43 -1.33 -9.13 -5.15
C ALA A 43 -2.16 -9.46 -6.40
N ARG A 44 -2.30 -8.51 -7.33
CA ARG A 44 -3.01 -8.73 -8.60
C ARG A 44 -2.34 -9.81 -9.44
N THR A 45 -1.02 -9.81 -9.50
CA THR A 45 -0.25 -10.84 -10.23
C THR A 45 -0.47 -12.22 -9.62
N ILE A 46 -0.46 -12.33 -8.29
CA ILE A 46 -0.72 -13.57 -7.56
C ILE A 46 -2.15 -14.07 -7.83
N VAL A 47 -3.14 -13.18 -7.69
CA VAL A 47 -4.55 -13.50 -7.94
C VAL A 47 -4.76 -14.01 -9.37
N ALA A 48 -4.20 -13.32 -10.37
CA ALA A 48 -4.32 -13.72 -11.77
C ALA A 48 -3.67 -15.09 -12.04
N THR A 49 -2.53 -15.36 -11.41
CA THR A 49 -1.79 -16.63 -11.58
C THR A 49 -2.50 -17.80 -10.89
N LEU A 50 -3.10 -17.57 -9.73
CA LEU A 50 -3.72 -18.61 -8.91
C LEU A 50 -5.22 -18.79 -9.18
N ALA A 51 -5.88 -17.88 -9.91
CA ALA A 51 -7.30 -17.95 -10.21
C ALA A 51 -7.77 -19.31 -10.80
N PRO A 52 -7.02 -19.98 -11.72
CA PRO A 52 -7.42 -21.29 -12.23
C PRO A 52 -7.41 -22.40 -11.17
N TYR A 53 -6.67 -22.21 -10.07
CA TYR A 53 -6.47 -23.20 -9.02
C TYR A 53 -7.27 -22.90 -7.75
N SER A 54 -8.02 -21.80 -7.72
CA SER A 54 -8.85 -21.45 -6.57
C SER A 54 -10.19 -22.18 -6.62
N SER A 55 -10.30 -23.34 -5.97
CA SER A 55 -11.56 -24.06 -5.81
C SER A 55 -12.30 -23.60 -4.55
N GLY A 56 -13.48 -22.98 -4.71
CA GLY A 56 -14.40 -22.67 -3.60
C GLY A 56 -14.30 -21.27 -3.00
N ARG A 57 -13.25 -20.50 -3.27
CA ARG A 57 -13.15 -19.08 -2.89
C ARG A 57 -12.41 -18.29 -3.95
N ALA A 58 -13.02 -17.22 -4.45
CA ALA A 58 -12.33 -16.26 -5.30
C ALA A 58 -11.23 -15.53 -4.50
N LEU A 59 -10.00 -15.57 -5.01
CA LEU A 59 -8.88 -14.83 -4.44
C LEU A 59 -9.09 -13.33 -4.70
N ARG A 60 -8.86 -12.51 -3.68
CA ARG A 60 -8.94 -11.05 -3.80
C ARG A 60 -7.59 -10.42 -3.53
N GLU A 61 -7.33 -9.25 -4.10
CA GLU A 61 -6.07 -8.53 -3.89
C GLU A 61 -5.82 -8.25 -2.40
N GLU A 62 -6.88 -7.95 -1.64
CA GLU A 62 -6.80 -7.64 -0.20
C GLU A 62 -6.26 -8.81 0.64
N ASP A 63 -6.42 -10.04 0.16
CA ASP A 63 -5.93 -11.23 0.86
C ASP A 63 -4.39 -11.32 0.83
N TYR A 64 -3.74 -10.52 -0.02
CA TYR A 64 -2.28 -10.46 -0.20
C TYR A 64 -1.68 -9.10 0.16
N MET A 65 -2.46 -8.19 0.75
CA MET A 65 -1.95 -6.93 1.24
C MET A 65 -1.29 -7.10 2.62
N PRO A 66 -0.25 -6.31 2.96
CA PRO A 66 0.34 -6.33 4.29
C PRO A 66 -0.71 -6.00 5.36
N ILE A 67 -0.74 -6.81 6.42
CA ILE A 67 -1.65 -6.62 7.54
C ILE A 67 -1.11 -5.47 8.40
N GLU A 68 -1.74 -4.29 8.35
CA GLU A 68 -1.33 -3.12 9.12
C GLU A 68 -1.57 -3.26 10.63
N LYS A 69 -2.58 -4.06 11.01
CA LYS A 69 -2.91 -4.33 12.42
C LYS A 69 -2.91 -5.83 12.67
N PRO A 70 -2.07 -6.33 13.59
CA PRO A 70 -2.05 -7.75 13.90
C PRO A 70 -3.46 -8.23 14.30
N PRO A 71 -3.81 -9.49 13.98
CA PRO A 71 -5.11 -10.03 14.34
C PRO A 71 -5.31 -9.92 15.85
N MET A 72 -6.40 -9.27 16.26
CA MET A 72 -6.75 -9.11 17.66
C MET A 72 -7.12 -10.46 18.26
N THR A 73 -6.64 -10.72 19.47
CA THR A 73 -7.07 -11.85 20.28
C THR A 73 -8.54 -11.69 20.70
N GLY A 74 -9.22 -12.79 21.03
CA GLY A 74 -10.63 -12.73 21.45
C GLY A 74 -10.88 -11.79 22.65
N ALA A 75 -9.90 -11.64 23.55
CA ALA A 75 -9.96 -10.70 24.67
C ALA A 75 -9.91 -9.23 24.23
N GLU A 76 -9.08 -8.90 23.24
CA GLU A 76 -8.96 -7.55 22.70
C GLU A 76 -10.21 -7.15 21.89
N ILE A 77 -10.81 -8.10 21.16
CA ILE A 77 -12.09 -7.87 20.46
C ILE A 77 -13.20 -7.55 21.46
N ALA A 78 -13.28 -8.31 22.55
CA ALA A 78 -14.27 -8.06 23.61
C ALA A 78 -14.08 -6.69 24.26
N ALA A 79 -12.83 -6.27 24.46
CA ALA A 79 -12.49 -4.96 25.01
C ALA A 79 -12.87 -3.80 24.07
N GLU A 80 -12.67 -3.92 22.76
CA GLU A 80 -13.11 -2.92 21.78
C GLU A 80 -14.65 -2.85 21.67
N LEU A 81 -15.33 -4.00 21.65
CA LEU A 81 -16.80 -4.04 21.62
C LEU A 81 -17.43 -3.39 22.87
N ALA A 82 -16.75 -3.45 24.02
CA ALA A 82 -17.20 -2.78 25.24
C ALA A 82 -17.16 -1.24 25.13
N LYS A 83 -16.25 -0.68 24.32
CA LYS A 83 -16.16 0.79 24.11
C LYS A 83 -17.33 1.34 23.30
N LEU A 84 -17.91 0.53 22.40
CA LEU A 84 -19.03 0.90 21.53
C LEU A 84 -20.41 0.86 22.23
N LYS A 85 -20.48 0.36 23.47
CA LYS A 85 -21.72 0.27 24.26
C LYS A 85 -21.96 1.49 25.18
N ARG A 86 -21.17 2.55 25.04
CA ARG A 86 -21.41 3.87 25.66
C ARG A 86 -22.03 4.82 24.65
#